data_AF-A0A2S7NRX7-F1
#
_entry.id   AF-A0A2S7NRX7-F1
#
_cell.length_a   1.000
_cell.length_b   1.000
_cell.length_c   1.000
_cell.angle_alpha   90.00
_cell.angle_beta   90.00
_cell.angle_gamma   90.00
#
_symmetry.space_group_name_H-M   'P 1'
#
loop_
_entity.id
_entity.type
_entity.pdbx_description
1 polymer ?
#
loop_
_entity_poly.entity_id
_entity_poly.type
_entity_poly.pdbx_seq_one_letter_code
_entity_poly.pdbx_strand_id
1 'polypeptide(L)'
;MSRKQINLHLLRACAMLANSEPARALQCADYALQLASEKNLFLAISLVEAYRGLCFYEMGEWVAAKTALVRGASARSCPVDMEGLTRKVQMRINEQARAGEEAQMARGHKRRREVYELGAEEVSAVV
;
A
#
# COMPACT_ATOMS: atom_id res chain seq x y z
N MET A 1 15.13 6.69 -27.71
CA MET A 1 15.59 7.43 -26.51
C MET A 1 14.78 7.06 -25.26
N SER A 2 13.45 7.12 -25.27
CA SER A 2 12.57 6.92 -24.09
C SER A 2 12.76 5.61 -23.31
N ARG A 3 12.89 4.45 -23.97
CA ARG A 3 13.11 3.16 -23.26
C ARG A 3 14.39 3.13 -22.42
N LYS A 4 15.49 3.73 -22.92
CA LYS A 4 16.75 3.79 -22.16
C LYS A 4 16.60 4.64 -20.90
N GLN A 5 15.85 5.74 -20.98
CA GLN A 5 15.56 6.60 -19.83
C GLN A 5 14.66 5.89 -18.81
N ILE A 6 13.58 5.26 -19.25
CA ILE A 6 12.70 4.45 -18.38
C ILE A 6 13.52 3.40 -17.62
N ASN A 7 14.35 2.62 -18.33
CA ASN A 7 15.19 1.61 -17.71
C ASN A 7 16.20 2.20 -16.71
N LEU A 8 16.79 3.37 -17.02
CA LEU A 8 17.69 4.06 -16.09
C LEU A 8 16.97 4.46 -14.79
N HIS A 9 15.74 4.97 -14.89
CA HIS A 9 14.96 5.34 -13.72
C HIS A 9 14.52 4.10 -12.90
N LEU A 10 14.20 2.99 -13.56
CA LEU A 10 13.90 1.72 -12.86
C LEU A 10 15.14 1.14 -12.16
N LEU A 11 16.33 1.23 -12.78
CA LEU A 11 17.58 0.85 -12.13
C LEU A 11 17.87 1.71 -10.89
N ARG A 12 17.62 3.02 -10.96
CA ARG A 12 17.73 3.92 -9.80
C ARG A 12 16.73 3.54 -8.71
N ALA A 13 15.48 3.25 -9.06
CA ALA A 13 14.48 2.80 -8.10
C ALA A 13 14.91 1.49 -7.42
N CYS A 14 15.44 0.53 -8.18
CA CYS A 14 15.99 -0.71 -7.64
C CYS A 14 17.11 -0.46 -6.63
N ALA A 15 18.08 0.40 -6.98
CA ALA A 15 19.18 0.76 -6.10
C ALA A 15 18.71 1.47 -4.81
N MET A 16 17.69 2.32 -4.90
CA MET A 16 17.10 2.98 -3.72
C MET A 16 16.34 1.99 -2.84
N LEU A 17 15.59 1.05 -3.41
CA LEU A 17 14.94 -0.04 -2.65
C LEU A 17 15.97 -0.90 -1.92
N ALA A 18 17.09 -1.25 -2.57
CA ALA A 18 18.17 -2.00 -1.96
C ALA A 18 18.83 -1.28 -0.77
N ASN A 19 18.75 0.06 -0.73
CA ASN A 19 19.22 0.90 0.38
C ASN A 19 18.10 1.30 1.37
N SER A 20 16.94 0.64 1.31
CA SER A 20 15.78 0.93 2.16
C SER A 20 15.28 2.38 2.05
N GLU A 21 15.32 2.96 0.84
CA GLU A 21 14.82 4.30 0.53
C GLU A 21 13.57 4.27 -0.39
N PRO A 22 12.46 3.64 0.02
CA PRO A 22 11.33 3.38 -0.88
C PRO A 22 10.61 4.64 -1.38
N ALA A 23 10.61 5.72 -0.60
CA ALA A 23 10.01 7.00 -1.03
C ALA A 23 10.81 7.64 -2.19
N ARG A 24 12.14 7.57 -2.15
CA ARG A 24 13.00 8.06 -3.25
C ARG A 24 12.90 7.13 -4.45
N ALA A 25 12.82 5.83 -4.22
CA ALA A 25 12.59 4.85 -5.28
C ALA A 25 11.27 5.12 -6.03
N LEU A 26 10.21 5.45 -5.29
CA LEU A 26 8.90 5.78 -5.86
C LEU A 26 8.98 7.01 -6.78
N GLN A 27 9.69 8.06 -6.40
CA GLN A 27 9.89 9.23 -7.28
C GLN A 27 10.53 8.86 -8.61
N CYS A 28 11.51 7.95 -8.60
CA CYS A 28 12.12 7.43 -9.84
C CYS A 28 11.12 6.63 -10.67
N ALA A 29 10.31 5.78 -10.03
CA ALA A 29 9.28 5.00 -10.70
C ALA A 29 8.16 5.88 -11.28
N ASP A 30 7.71 6.91 -10.58
CA ASP A 30 6.68 7.86 -11.06
C ASP A 30 7.17 8.64 -12.29
N TYR A 31 8.43 9.08 -12.31
CA TYR A 31 9.01 9.70 -13.49
C TYR A 31 9.10 8.72 -14.68
N ALA A 32 9.47 7.47 -14.42
CA ALA A 32 9.46 6.43 -15.45
C ALA A 32 8.04 6.16 -15.97
N LEU A 33 7.02 6.23 -15.10
CA LEU A 33 5.62 6.03 -15.44
C LEU A 33 5.12 7.14 -16.36
N GLN A 34 5.45 8.39 -16.05
CA GLN A 34 5.14 9.54 -16.90
C GLN A 34 5.71 9.34 -18.31
N LEU A 35 7.01 9.04 -18.42
CA LEU A 35 7.68 8.81 -19.71
C LEU A 35 7.07 7.63 -20.49
N ALA A 36 6.71 6.54 -19.81
CA ALA A 36 6.09 5.37 -20.43
C ALA A 36 4.67 5.68 -20.92
N SER A 37 3.92 6.48 -20.16
CA SER A 37 2.54 6.88 -20.45
C SER A 37 2.46 7.86 -21.62
N GLU A 38 3.31 8.89 -21.64
CA GLU A 38 3.43 9.84 -22.76
C GLU A 38 3.72 9.16 -24.10
N LYS A 39 4.35 7.98 -24.07
CA LYS A 39 4.71 7.19 -25.24
C LYS A 39 3.82 5.96 -25.46
N ASN A 40 2.77 5.79 -24.65
CA ASN A 40 1.84 4.65 -24.70
C ASN A 40 2.55 3.28 -24.70
N LEU A 41 3.60 3.14 -23.89
CA LEU A 41 4.41 1.92 -23.81
C LEU A 41 3.85 0.95 -22.78
N PHE A 42 2.76 0.24 -23.10
CA PHE A 42 2.01 -0.61 -22.16
C PHE A 42 2.86 -1.61 -21.35
N LEU A 43 3.81 -2.30 -21.98
CA LEU A 43 4.69 -3.24 -21.27
C LEU A 43 5.62 -2.52 -20.28
N ALA A 44 6.09 -1.32 -20.62
CA ALA A 44 6.89 -0.51 -19.74
C ALA A 44 6.05 0.05 -18.59
N ILE A 45 4.82 0.49 -18.85
CA ILE A 45 3.86 0.92 -17.82
C ILE A 45 3.64 -0.20 -16.81
N SER A 46 3.40 -1.43 -17.28
CA SER A 46 3.19 -2.57 -16.38
C SER A 46 4.44 -2.85 -15.53
N LEU A 47 5.63 -2.84 -16.14
CA LEU A 47 6.88 -3.01 -15.36
C LEU A 47 7.08 -1.89 -14.33
N VAL A 48 6.80 -0.64 -14.70
CA VAL A 48 6.91 0.50 -13.77
C VAL A 48 5.91 0.37 -12.63
N GLU A 49 4.67 -0.01 -12.90
CA GLU A 49 3.65 -0.23 -11.88
C GLU A 49 4.04 -1.35 -10.90
N ALA A 50 4.75 -2.39 -11.37
CA ALA A 50 5.33 -3.39 -10.47
C ALA A 50 6.36 -2.80 -9.50
N TYR A 51 7.25 -1.93 -9.97
CA TYR A 51 8.22 -1.22 -9.12
C TYR A 51 7.54 -0.25 -8.14
N ARG A 52 6.48 0.45 -8.57
CA ARG A 52 5.67 1.30 -7.67
C ARG A 52 5.03 0.45 -6.56
N GLY A 53 4.49 -0.71 -6.92
CA GLY A 53 3.95 -1.68 -5.97
C GLY A 53 4.96 -2.12 -4.92
N LEU A 54 6.21 -2.37 -5.31
CA LEU A 54 7.31 -2.67 -4.37
C LEU A 54 7.60 -1.48 -3.44
N CYS A 55 7.65 -0.26 -3.96
CA CYS A 55 7.88 0.92 -3.15
C CYS A 55 6.77 1.12 -2.10
N PHE A 56 5.50 1.00 -2.50
CA PHE A 56 4.38 1.09 -1.55
C PHE A 56 4.38 -0.05 -0.53
N TYR A 57 4.76 -1.26 -0.94
CA TYR A 57 4.90 -2.40 -0.04
C TYR A 57 5.93 -2.12 1.07
N GLU A 58 7.12 -1.65 0.70
CA GLU A 58 8.18 -1.29 1.67
C GLU A 58 7.79 -0.12 2.58
N MET A 59 6.92 0.79 2.13
CA MET A 59 6.39 1.89 2.95
C MET A 59 5.20 1.47 3.85
N GLY A 60 4.66 0.26 3.69
CA GLY A 60 3.45 -0.17 4.41
C GLY A 60 2.14 0.42 3.87
N GLU A 61 2.17 1.00 2.67
CA GLU A 61 1.01 1.59 1.99
C GLU A 61 0.22 0.52 1.23
N TRP A 62 -0.42 -0.40 1.96
CA TRP A 62 -0.90 -1.66 1.40
C TRP A 62 -1.94 -1.53 0.29
N VAL A 63 -2.86 -0.57 0.38
CA VAL A 63 -3.90 -0.35 -0.65
C VAL A 63 -3.29 0.17 -1.96
N ALA A 64 -2.34 1.10 -1.85
CA ALA A 64 -1.59 1.61 -2.99
C ALA A 64 -0.71 0.52 -3.60
N ALA A 65 -0.04 -0.27 -2.76
CA ALA A 65 0.75 -1.42 -3.17
C ALA A 65 -0.09 -2.41 -3.98
N LYS A 66 -1.25 -2.84 -3.45
CA LYS A 66 -2.15 -3.77 -4.15
C LYS A 66 -2.55 -3.23 -5.52
N THR A 67 -2.96 -1.97 -5.58
CA THR A 67 -3.41 -1.34 -6.82
C THR A 67 -2.30 -1.33 -7.88
N ALA A 68 -1.10 -0.92 -7.49
CA ALA A 68 0.05 -0.88 -8.38
C ALA A 68 0.51 -2.28 -8.81
N LEU A 69 0.55 -3.25 -7.91
CA LEU A 69 0.91 -4.64 -8.23
C LEU A 69 -0.07 -5.29 -9.22
N VAL A 70 -1.38 -5.04 -9.08
CA VAL A 70 -2.39 -5.51 -10.05
C VAL A 70 -2.17 -4.90 -11.43
N ARG A 71 -1.88 -3.60 -11.52
CA ARG A 71 -1.53 -2.94 -12.79
C ARG A 71 -0.21 -3.46 -13.37
N GLY A 72 0.71 -3.88 -12.50
CA GLY A 72 1.98 -4.48 -12.84
C GLY A 72 1.95 -5.97 -13.17
N ALA A 73 0.80 -6.65 -13.09
CA ALA A 73 0.71 -8.11 -13.23
C ALA A 73 1.17 -8.63 -14.61
N SER A 74 1.10 -7.80 -15.65
CA SER A 74 1.55 -8.16 -17.00
C SER A 74 3.07 -8.01 -17.21
N ALA A 75 3.82 -7.57 -16.18
CA ALA A 75 5.26 -7.38 -16.26
C ALA A 75 6.03 -8.71 -16.25
N ARG A 76 6.21 -9.30 -17.44
CA ARG A 76 6.90 -10.60 -17.63
C ARG A 76 8.38 -10.61 -17.25
N SER A 77 8.98 -9.44 -17.05
CA SER A 77 10.40 -9.27 -16.73
C SER A 77 10.63 -8.65 -15.35
N CYS A 78 9.62 -8.65 -14.48
CA CYS A 78 9.83 -8.28 -13.08
C CYS A 78 10.54 -9.44 -12.36
N PRO A 79 11.68 -9.20 -11.67
CA PRO A 79 12.41 -10.26 -10.97
C PRO A 79 11.72 -10.73 -9.67
N VAL A 80 10.57 -10.16 -9.32
CA VAL A 80 9.86 -10.44 -8.07
C VAL A 80 8.66 -11.34 -8.31
N ASP A 81 8.40 -12.26 -7.40
CA ASP A 81 7.15 -13.02 -7.32
C ASP A 81 5.97 -12.08 -7.00
N MET A 82 5.38 -11.54 -8.07
CA MET A 82 4.27 -10.57 -8.00
C MET A 82 3.01 -11.17 -7.41
N GLU A 83 2.71 -12.44 -7.69
CA GLU A 83 1.51 -13.10 -7.15
C GLU A 83 1.67 -13.32 -5.64
N GLY A 84 2.81 -13.87 -5.21
CA GLY A 84 3.12 -14.04 -3.81
C GLY A 84 3.11 -12.72 -3.04
N LEU A 85 3.67 -11.66 -3.63
CA LEU A 85 3.66 -10.33 -3.03
C LEU A 85 2.24 -9.73 -2.93
N THR A 86 1.44 -9.84 -3.99
CA THR A 86 0.05 -9.37 -4.00
C THR A 86 -0.78 -10.08 -2.93
N ARG A 87 -0.55 -11.39 -2.74
CA ARG A 87 -1.18 -12.18 -1.67
C ARG A 87 -0.78 -11.69 -0.29
N LYS A 88 0.52 -11.43 -0.05
CA LYS A 88 1.02 -10.84 1.20
C LYS A 88 0.39 -9.49 1.51
N VAL A 89 0.30 -8.62 0.51
CA VAL A 89 -0.38 -7.32 0.64
C VAL A 89 -1.85 -7.50 1.04
N GLN A 90 -2.56 -8.43 0.40
CA GLN A 90 -3.96 -8.69 0.74
C GLN A 90 -4.14 -9.18 2.18
N MET A 91 -3.23 -10.04 2.68
CA MET A 91 -3.25 -10.48 4.08
C MET A 91 -3.08 -9.29 5.02
N ARG A 92 -2.14 -8.38 4.76
CA ARG A 92 -1.94 -7.15 5.56
C ARG A 92 -3.17 -6.25 5.59
N ILE A 93 -3.84 -6.08 4.43
CA ILE A 93 -5.10 -5.31 4.35
C ILE A 93 -6.17 -5.97 5.24
N ASN A 94 -6.32 -7.29 5.17
CA ASN A 94 -7.31 -8.02 5.97
C ASN A 94 -6.99 -7.93 7.48
N GLU A 95 -5.73 -8.04 7.87
CA GLU A 95 -5.26 -7.88 9.25
C GLU A 95 -5.62 -6.48 9.79
N GLN A 96 -5.36 -5.42 9.02
CA GLN A 96 -5.69 -4.05 9.42
C GLN A 96 -7.20 -3.82 9.53
N ALA A 97 -8.00 -4.40 8.62
CA ALA A 97 -9.45 -4.30 8.69
C ALA A 97 -10.00 -4.93 9.97
N ARG A 98 -9.54 -6.15 10.31
CA ARG A 98 -9.93 -6.84 11.56
C ARG A 98 -9.55 -6.05 12.81
N ALA A 99 -8.32 -5.55 12.87
CA ALA A 99 -7.87 -4.73 14.00
C ALA A 99 -8.70 -3.45 14.15
N GLY A 100 -9.12 -2.83 13.04
CA GLY A 100 -10.01 -1.68 13.04
C GLY A 100 -11.40 -2.01 13.59
N GLU A 101 -11.98 -3.13 13.17
CA GLU A 101 -13.28 -3.63 13.67
C GLU A 101 -13.23 -3.91 15.18
N GLU A 102 -12.20 -4.62 15.66
CA GLU A 102 -12.00 -4.91 17.09
C GLU A 102 -11.86 -3.61 17.91
N ALA A 103 -11.10 -2.64 17.43
CA ALA A 103 -10.95 -1.34 18.09
C ALA A 103 -12.29 -0.57 18.13
N GLN A 104 -13.09 -0.65 17.07
CA GLN A 104 -14.41 -0.03 17.03
C GLN A 104 -15.39 -0.69 18.00
N MET A 105 -15.39 -2.03 18.08
CA MET A 105 -16.19 -2.78 19.04
C MET A 105 -15.79 -2.45 20.49
N ALA A 106 -14.49 -2.41 20.79
CA ALA A 106 -13.99 -2.04 22.12
C ALA A 106 -14.41 -0.62 22.52
N ARG A 107 -14.32 0.36 21.59
CA ARG A 107 -14.83 1.73 21.83
C ARG A 107 -16.35 1.77 22.04
N GLY A 108 -17.10 0.89 21.37
CA GLY A 108 -18.54 0.73 21.57
C GLY A 108 -18.89 0.16 22.94
N HIS A 109 -18.15 -0.86 23.39
CA HIS A 109 -18.32 -1.45 24.73
C HIS A 109 -17.96 -0.46 25.84
N LYS A 110 -16.87 0.31 25.67
CA LYS A 110 -16.49 1.36 26.63
C LYS A 110 -17.58 2.42 26.76
N ARG A 111 -18.11 2.93 25.64
CA ARG A 111 -19.21 3.91 25.62
C ARG A 111 -20.48 3.37 26.28
N ARG A 112 -20.85 2.11 26.03
CA ARG A 112 -22.02 1.51 26.71
C ARG A 112 -21.80 1.44 28.22
N ARG A 113 -20.61 1.04 28.66
CA ARG A 113 -20.28 0.94 30.09
C ARG A 113 -20.33 2.31 30.79
N GLU A 114 -19.76 3.34 30.17
CA GLU A 114 -19.82 4.73 30.68
C GLU A 114 -21.28 5.22 30.79
N VAL A 115 -22.15 4.91 29.82
CA VAL A 115 -23.58 5.26 29.87
C VAL A 115 -24.31 4.52 31.00
N TYR A 116 -24.02 3.23 31.21
CA TYR A 116 -24.60 2.46 32.32
C TYR A 116 -24.13 2.97 33.69
N GLU A 117 -22.85 3.34 33.83
CA GLU A 117 -22.29 3.87 35.08
C GLU A 117 -22.87 5.26 35.41
N LEU A 118 -23.00 6.16 34.43
CA LEU A 118 -23.63 7.49 34.61
C LEU A 118 -25.14 7.39 34.92
N GLY A 119 -25.86 6.49 34.25
CA GLY A 119 -27.26 6.24 34.54
C GLY A 119 -27.50 5.61 35.92
N ALA A 120 -26.52 4.87 36.46
CA ALA A 120 -26.58 4.33 37.81
C ALA A 120 -26.33 5.40 38.89
N GLU A 121 -25.44 6.37 38.62
CA GLU A 121 -25.21 7.51 39.51
C GLU A 121 -26.43 8.44 39.61
N GLU A 122 -27.13 8.70 38.49
CA GLU A 122 -28.36 9.51 38.50
C GLU A 122 -29.51 8.86 39.29
N VAL A 123 -29.64 7.53 39.24
CA VAL A 123 -30.67 6.80 40.00
C VAL A 123 -30.33 6.72 41.49
N SER A 124 -29.04 6.69 41.84
CA SER A 124 -28.60 6.67 43.25
C SER A 124 -28.68 8.04 43.94
N ALA A 125 -28.73 9.15 43.20
CA ALA A 125 -28.81 10.50 43.75
C ALA A 125 -30.25 10.95 44.09
N VAL A 126 -31.27 10.15 43.76
CA VAL A 126 -32.70 10.46 43.93
C VAL A 126 -33.36 9.62 45.05
N VAL A 127 -32.58 8.85 45.81
CA VAL A 127 -33.06 8.02 46.94
C VAL A 127 -32.56 8.57 48.27
#